data_AF-A0A351VAZ0-F1
#
_entry.id   AF-A0A351VAZ0-F1
#
_cell.length_a   1.000
_cell.length_b   1.000
_cell.length_c   1.000
_cell.angle_alpha   90.00
_cell.angle_beta   90.00
_cell.angle_gamma   90.00
#
_symmetry.space_group_name_H-M   'P 1'
#
loop_
_entity.id
_entity.type
_entity.pdbx_description
1 polymer ?
#
loop_
_entity_poly.entity_id
_entity_poly.type
_entity_poly.pdbx_seq_one_letter_code
_entity_poly.pdbx_strand_id
1 'polypeptide(L)'
;AKEAREEGFTEIADLFEGVAAIEKEHEERYRKLLANIEGDLVFSKDGDVVWQCANCGHICVGKKAPEICPVCAHPQAYFQVKAENY
;
A
#
# COMPACT_ATOMS: atom_id res chain seq x y z
N ALA A 1 1.78 27.02 -4.54
CA ALA A 1 2.50 27.12 -5.83
C ALA A 1 2.22 28.43 -6.56
N LYS A 2 0.99 28.66 -7.04
CA LYS A 2 0.62 29.87 -7.81
C LYS A 2 1.03 31.18 -7.14
N GLU A 3 0.60 31.41 -5.89
CA GLU A 3 0.93 32.63 -5.12
C GLU A 3 2.45 32.82 -4.97
N ALA A 4 3.17 31.76 -4.61
CA ALA A 4 4.64 31.79 -4.55
C ALA A 4 5.30 32.14 -5.90
N ARG A 5 4.74 31.70 -7.05
CA ARG A 5 5.24 32.12 -8.38
C ARG A 5 4.96 33.60 -8.63
N GLU A 6 3.79 34.10 -8.26
CA GLU A 6 3.39 35.49 -8.42
C GLU A 6 4.25 36.45 -7.57
N GLU A 7 4.69 35.99 -6.39
CA GLU A 7 5.63 36.71 -5.51
C GLU A 7 7.11 36.55 -5.89
N GLY A 8 7.43 35.75 -6.91
CA GLY A 8 8.80 35.52 -7.40
C GLY A 8 9.58 34.44 -6.64
N PHE A 9 8.96 33.70 -5.73
CA PHE A 9 9.55 32.58 -4.98
C PHE A 9 9.45 31.25 -5.75
N THR A 10 10.14 31.15 -6.89
CA THR A 10 10.05 29.99 -7.79
C THR A 10 10.38 28.65 -7.12
N GLU A 11 11.44 28.59 -6.30
CA GLU A 11 11.83 27.34 -5.61
C GLU A 11 10.73 26.85 -4.64
N ILE A 12 10.07 27.78 -3.94
CA ILE A 12 8.95 27.46 -3.04
C ILE A 12 7.74 26.98 -3.84
N ALA A 13 7.49 27.57 -5.01
CA ALA A 13 6.42 27.12 -5.88
C ALA A 13 6.62 25.69 -6.37
N ASP A 14 7.84 25.35 -6.82
CA ASP A 14 8.19 24.01 -7.29
C ASP A 14 8.12 23.00 -6.15
N LEU A 15 8.55 23.37 -4.93
CA LEU A 15 8.37 22.56 -3.73
C LEU A 15 6.88 22.24 -3.48
N PHE A 16 6.00 23.23 -3.56
CA PHE A 16 4.56 23.01 -3.37
C PHE A 16 3.95 22.09 -4.41
N GLU A 17 4.40 22.16 -5.67
CA GLU A 17 3.97 21.24 -6.72
C GLU A 17 4.46 19.82 -6.47
N GLY A 18 5.71 19.65 -6.03
CA GLY A 18 6.24 18.35 -5.62
C GLY A 18 5.48 17.72 -4.45
N VAL A 19 5.17 18.50 -3.42
CA VAL A 19 4.34 18.04 -2.29
C VAL A 19 2.95 17.67 -2.77
N ALA A 20 2.30 18.49 -3.61
CA ALA A 20 0.98 18.18 -4.14
C ALA A 20 0.95 16.86 -4.93
N ALA A 21 2.02 16.55 -5.69
CA ALA A 21 2.14 15.27 -6.39
C ALA A 21 2.28 14.08 -5.41
N ILE A 22 3.05 14.23 -4.33
CA ILE A 22 3.18 13.21 -3.27
C ILE A 22 1.84 12.95 -2.60
N GLU A 23 1.10 14.01 -2.23
CA GLU A 23 -0.18 13.84 -1.54
C GLU A 23 -1.26 13.21 -2.42
N LYS A 24 -1.19 13.42 -3.75
CA LYS A 24 -2.04 12.70 -4.70
C LYS A 24 -1.78 11.19 -4.66
N GLU A 25 -0.51 10.77 -4.66
CA GLU A 25 -0.15 9.35 -4.53
C GLU A 25 -0.60 8.76 -3.19
N HIS A 26 -0.51 9.53 -2.10
CA HIS A 26 -1.07 9.14 -0.81
C HIS A 26 -2.57 8.90 -0.88
N GLU A 27 -3.34 9.83 -1.45
CA GLU A 27 -4.79 9.71 -1.62
C GLU A 27 -5.14 8.46 -2.44
N GLU A 28 -4.48 8.26 -3.59
CA GLU A 28 -4.73 7.12 -4.46
C GLU A 28 -4.47 5.78 -3.74
N ARG A 29 -3.38 5.70 -2.96
CA ARG A 29 -3.09 4.53 -2.12
C ARG A 29 -4.17 4.30 -1.09
N TYR A 30 -4.60 5.33 -0.36
CA TYR A 30 -5.62 5.18 0.68
C TYR A 30 -6.98 4.78 0.09
N ARG A 31 -7.37 5.31 -1.07
CA ARG A 31 -8.59 4.88 -1.78
C ARG A 31 -8.54 3.41 -2.18
N LYS A 32 -7.39 2.92 -2.68
CA LYS A 32 -7.21 1.49 -3.00
C LYS A 32 -7.29 0.61 -1.75
N LEU A 33 -6.69 1.04 -0.63
CA LEU A 33 -6.77 0.32 0.64
C LEU A 33 -8.20 0.29 1.19
N LEU A 34 -8.93 1.41 1.12
CA LEU A 34 -10.33 1.46 1.52
C LEU A 34 -11.19 0.51 0.68
N ALA A 35 -11.03 0.53 -0.65
CA ALA A 35 -11.76 -0.39 -1.53
C ALA A 35 -11.46 -1.87 -1.21
N ASN A 36 -10.23 -2.19 -0.80
CA ASN A 36 -9.90 -3.55 -0.34
C ASN A 36 -10.62 -3.93 0.96
N ILE A 37 -10.80 -2.98 1.88
CA ILE A 37 -11.56 -3.23 3.11
C ILE A 37 -13.04 -3.42 2.79
N GLU A 38 -13.64 -2.50 2.03
CA GLU A 38 -15.07 -2.55 1.67
C GLU A 38 -15.43 -3.79 0.83
N GLY A 39 -14.48 -4.31 0.04
CA GLY A 39 -14.65 -5.50 -0.78
C GLY A 39 -14.18 -6.82 -0.14
N ASP A 40 -13.76 -6.84 1.13
CA ASP A 40 -13.15 -8.01 1.79
C ASP A 40 -11.92 -8.58 1.04
N LEU A 41 -11.17 -7.73 0.34
CA LEU A 41 -10.02 -8.08 -0.50
C LEU A 41 -8.66 -7.86 0.19
N VAL A 42 -8.64 -7.47 1.48
CA VAL A 42 -7.37 -7.28 2.23
C VAL A 42 -6.58 -8.58 2.29
N PHE A 43 -7.26 -9.69 2.59
CA PHE A 43 -6.66 -11.03 2.74
C PHE A 43 -7.26 -12.07 1.76
N SER A 44 -7.91 -11.59 0.70
CA SER A 44 -8.54 -12.42 -0.35
C SER A 44 -8.35 -11.79 -1.73
N LYS A 45 -8.20 -12.61 -2.77
CA LYS A 45 -8.14 -12.23 -4.19
C LYS A 45 -8.94 -13.22 -5.03
N ASP A 46 -9.36 -12.78 -6.22
CA ASP A 46 -10.15 -13.61 -7.16
C ASP A 46 -9.38 -14.84 -7.65
N GLY A 47 -8.06 -14.68 -7.84
CA GLY A 47 -7.11 -15.71 -8.23
C GLY A 47 -6.08 -16.01 -7.16
N ASP A 48 -5.29 -17.06 -7.39
CA ASP A 48 -4.18 -17.40 -6.50
C ASP A 48 -3.10 -16.33 -6.59
N VAL A 49 -2.66 -15.87 -5.43
CA VAL A 49 -1.53 -14.96 -5.28
C VAL A 49 -0.53 -15.52 -4.28
N VAL A 50 0.67 -14.96 -4.28
CA VAL A 50 1.70 -15.29 -3.31
C VAL A 50 1.52 -14.39 -2.09
N TRP A 51 1.14 -14.96 -0.96
CA TRP A 51 1.08 -14.27 0.32
C TRP A 51 2.39 -14.42 1.06
N GLN A 52 2.83 -13.35 1.71
CA GLN A 52 4.03 -13.30 2.53
C GLN A 52 3.68 -12.79 3.93
N CYS A 53 4.10 -13.52 4.96
CA CYS A 53 4.03 -13.05 6.34
C CYS A 53 5.12 -11.99 6.57
N ALA A 54 4.72 -10.76 6.87
CA ALA A 54 5.61 -9.64 7.18
C ALA A 54 6.36 -9.81 8.52
N ASN A 55 5.93 -10.74 9.39
CA ASN A 55 6.64 -11.04 10.65
C ASN A 55 7.86 -11.95 10.44
N CYS A 56 7.72 -13.03 9.67
CA CYS A 56 8.76 -14.08 9.59
C CYS A 56 9.16 -14.47 8.15
N GLY A 57 8.54 -13.88 7.13
CA GLY A 57 8.83 -14.14 5.73
C GLY A 57 8.22 -15.42 5.15
N HIS A 58 7.39 -16.18 5.90
CA HIS A 58 6.72 -17.37 5.38
C HIS A 58 5.88 -17.04 4.13
N ILE A 59 5.97 -17.91 3.12
CA ILE A 59 5.25 -17.76 1.85
C ILE A 59 4.21 -18.87 1.69
N CYS A 60 3.01 -18.51 1.26
CA CYS A 60 1.98 -19.46 0.84
C CYS A 60 1.25 -18.97 -0.41
N VAL A 61 0.80 -19.89 -1.25
CA VAL A 61 0.05 -19.59 -2.48
C VAL A 61 -1.43 -19.93 -2.27
N GLY A 62 -2.31 -19.02 -2.66
CA GLY A 62 -3.74 -19.27 -2.66
C GLY A 62 -4.58 -18.01 -2.79
N LYS A 63 -5.88 -18.17 -2.95
CA LYS A 63 -6.84 -17.06 -3.00
C LYS A 63 -6.92 -16.25 -1.70
N LYS A 64 -6.64 -16.87 -0.54
CA LYS A 64 -6.74 -16.24 0.79
C LYS A 64 -5.48 -16.43 1.61
N ALA A 65 -5.14 -15.44 2.43
CA ALA A 65 -4.08 -15.57 3.44
C ALA A 65 -4.55 -16.46 4.62
N PRO A 66 -3.66 -17.26 5.24
CA PRO A 66 -3.99 -18.04 6.44
C PRO A 66 -4.44 -17.17 7.62
N GLU A 67 -5.42 -17.65 8.41
CA GLU A 67 -5.87 -16.95 9.63
C GLU A 67 -4.75 -16.83 10.69
N ILE A 68 -3.87 -17.84 10.74
CA ILE A 68 -2.71 -17.90 11.61
C ILE A 68 -1.52 -18.36 10.76
N CYS A 69 -0.39 -17.67 10.87
CA CYS A 69 0.84 -18.08 10.20
C CYS A 69 1.32 -19.43 10.75
N PRO A 70 1.52 -20.46 9.89
CA PRO A 70 1.89 -21.80 10.35
C PRO A 70 3.34 -21.89 10.88
N VAL A 71 4.15 -20.86 10.65
CA VAL A 71 5.56 -20.82 11.06
C VAL A 71 5.74 -20.07 12.39
N CYS A 72 5.18 -18.87 12.51
CA CYS A 72 5.42 -18.00 13.67
C CYS A 72 4.18 -17.76 14.55
N ALA A 73 3.06 -18.42 14.26
CA ALA A 73 1.80 -18.33 14.99
C ALA A 73 1.20 -16.91 15.12
N HIS A 74 1.65 -15.95 14.31
CA HIS A 74 1.09 -14.59 14.28
C HIS A 74 -0.18 -14.52 13.43
N PRO A 75 -1.12 -13.60 13.73
CA PRO A 75 -2.42 -13.54 13.06
C PRO A 75 -2.34 -13.13 11.59
N GLN A 76 -3.43 -13.35 10.86
CA GLN A 76 -3.62 -13.00 9.44
C GLN A 76 -3.20 -11.56 9.11
N ALA A 77 -3.34 -10.64 10.06
CA ALA A 77 -2.96 -9.23 9.94
C ALA A 77 -1.49 -9.00 9.52
N TYR A 78 -0.62 -9.99 9.67
CA TYR A 78 0.76 -9.93 9.22
C TYR A 78 0.96 -10.37 7.76
N PHE A 79 -0.05 -10.92 7.08
CA PHE A 79 0.09 -11.31 5.68
C PHE A 79 -0.15 -10.14 4.73
N GLN A 80 0.68 -10.08 3.70
CA GLN A 80 0.53 -9.17 2.57
C GLN A 80 0.76 -9.93 1.26
N VAL A 81 0.30 -9.39 0.13
CA VAL A 81 0.72 -9.91 -1.18
C VAL A 81 2.23 -9.66 -1.33
N LYS A 82 2.98 -10.68 -1.72
CA LYS A 82 4.44 -10.56 -1.94
C LYS A 82 4.70 -9.51 -3.01
N ALA A 83 5.47 -8.48 -2.67
CA ALA A 83 5.95 -7.49 -3.62
C ALA A 83 7.26 -7.96 -4.28
N GLU A 84 7.40 -7.70 -5.59
CA GLU A 84 8.65 -7.90 -6.34
C GLU A 84 8.99 -6.57 -7.02
N ASN A 85 9.93 -5.83 -6.42
CA ASN A 85 10.29 -4.47 -6.81
C ASN A 85 11.82 -4.24 -6.78
N TYR A 86 12.59 -5.27 -7.11
CA TYR A 86 14.06 -5.27 -7.25
C TYR A 86 14.49 -5.69 -8.66
#